data_AF-A0A240E481-F1
#
_entry.id   AF-A0A240E481-F1
#
_cell.length_a   1.000
_cell.length_b   1.000
_cell.length_c   1.000
_cell.angle_alpha   90.00
_cell.angle_beta   90.00
_cell.angle_gamma   90.00
#
_symmetry.space_group_name_H-M   'P 1'
#
loop_
_entity.id
_entity.type
_entity.pdbx_description
1 polymer ?
#
loop_
_entity_poly.entity_id
_entity_poly.type
_entity_poly.pdbx_seq_one_letter_code
_entity_poly.pdbx_strand_id
1 'polypeptide(L)'
;MEIKEIQSIQDLESIGSLEDVIEQLNKKIFPLFIKADSFEDLFQKLSVLKKNWVPFIEGPFVSEQAKYIYCLTELEGESRNKVLGINDECYESVEAAKKWRRTIESYVHPDKGGSSQAFDILRNLYDVMVDDEEYEDD
;
A
#
# COMPACT_ATOMS: atom_id res chain seq x y z
N MET A 1 11.09 -9.87 20.24
CA MET A 1 10.07 -9.39 19.29
C MET A 1 10.28 -7.90 19.09
N GLU A 2 10.35 -7.41 17.86
CA GLU A 2 10.47 -5.95 17.63
C GLU A 2 9.10 -5.27 17.74
N ILE A 3 9.07 -4.03 18.22
CA ILE A 3 7.81 -3.27 18.41
C ILE A 3 6.99 -3.14 17.11
N LYS A 4 7.67 -3.05 15.97
CA LYS A 4 7.03 -2.99 14.65
C LYS A 4 6.30 -4.29 14.27
N GLU A 5 6.66 -5.43 14.86
CA GLU A 5 6.11 -6.75 14.53
C GLU A 5 4.85 -7.11 15.32
N ILE A 6 4.55 -6.38 16.40
CA ILE A 6 3.40 -6.62 17.30
C ILE A 6 2.07 -6.60 16.53
N GLN A 7 1.30 -7.69 16.55
CA GLN A 7 -0.01 -7.79 15.89
C GLN A 7 -1.18 -7.90 16.87
N SER A 8 -0.89 -8.13 18.16
CA SER A 8 -1.91 -8.38 19.18
C SER A 8 -1.54 -7.79 20.55
N ILE A 9 -2.51 -7.82 21.48
CA ILE A 9 -2.27 -7.46 22.89
C ILE A 9 -1.33 -8.49 23.55
N GLN A 10 -1.48 -9.77 23.22
CA GLN A 10 -0.65 -10.86 23.74
C GLN A 10 0.83 -10.68 23.36
N ASP A 11 1.09 -10.13 22.16
CA ASP A 11 2.44 -9.78 21.75
C ASP A 11 3.04 -8.70 22.67
N LEU A 12 2.27 -7.69 23.08
CA LEU A 12 2.72 -6.66 24.03
C LEU A 12 3.02 -7.28 25.40
N GLU A 13 2.13 -8.14 25.90
CA GLU A 13 2.31 -8.83 27.19
C GLU A 13 3.56 -9.73 27.19
N SER A 14 3.91 -10.33 26.05
CA SER A 14 5.09 -11.17 25.92
C SER A 14 6.42 -10.42 25.98
N ILE A 15 6.41 -9.10 25.73
CA ILE A 15 7.62 -8.25 25.72
C ILE A 15 8.02 -7.86 27.15
N GLY A 16 7.06 -7.63 28.04
CA GLY A 16 7.32 -7.21 29.41
C GLY A 16 6.12 -6.51 30.05
N SER A 17 6.37 -5.77 31.12
CA SER A 17 5.32 -4.96 31.76
C SER A 17 4.90 -3.79 30.87
N LEU A 18 3.71 -3.24 31.11
CA LEU A 18 3.21 -2.07 30.39
C LEU A 18 4.22 -0.90 30.41
N GLU A 19 4.85 -0.66 31.57
CA GLU A 19 5.85 0.39 31.75
C GLU A 19 7.11 0.13 30.91
N ASP A 20 7.61 -1.11 30.91
CA ASP A 20 8.78 -1.50 30.11
C ASP A 20 8.53 -1.30 28.61
N VAL A 21 7.34 -1.69 28.14
CA VAL A 21 6.97 -1.57 26.73
C VAL A 21 6.82 -0.09 26.34
N ILE A 22 6.20 0.73 27.18
CA ILE A 22 6.09 2.18 26.97
C ILE A 22 7.47 2.82 26.91
N GLU A 23 8.39 2.46 27.82
CA GLU A 23 9.74 3.00 27.84
C GLU A 23 10.52 2.66 26.56
N GLN A 24 10.46 1.39 26.13
CA GLN A 24 11.10 0.93 24.89
C GLN A 24 10.51 1.64 23.66
N LEU A 25 9.18 1.80 23.60
CA LEU A 25 8.52 2.50 22.51
C LEU A 25 8.95 3.97 22.45
N ASN A 26 8.92 4.67 23.59
CA ASN A 26 9.29 6.09 23.69
C ASN A 26 10.74 6.35 23.28
N LYS A 27 11.67 5.43 23.56
CA LYS A 27 13.05 5.51 23.06
C LYS A 27 13.12 5.48 21.53
N LYS A 28 12.26 4.69 20.86
CA LYS A 28 12.25 4.57 19.39
C LYS A 28 11.56 5.73 18.69
N ILE A 29 10.65 6.44 19.35
CA ILE A 29 9.82 7.50 18.74
C ILE A 29 10.21 8.92 19.17
N PHE A 30 11.29 9.05 19.94
CA PHE A 30 11.81 10.35 20.37
C PHE A 30 11.96 11.31 19.17
N PRO A 31 11.53 12.59 19.27
CA PRO A 31 11.15 13.33 20.49
C PRO A 31 9.68 13.20 20.91
N LEU A 32 8.90 12.32 20.28
CA LEU A 32 7.52 12.07 20.71
C LEU A 32 7.47 11.13 21.92
N PHE A 33 6.36 11.21 22.64
CA PHE A 33 6.10 10.37 23.81
C PHE A 33 4.66 9.90 23.81
N ILE A 34 4.48 8.62 24.12
CA ILE A 34 3.21 7.98 24.34
C ILE A 34 3.09 7.65 25.83
N LYS A 35 1.89 7.85 26.36
CA LYS A 35 1.46 7.34 27.66
C LYS A 35 0.31 6.40 27.41
N ALA A 36 0.23 5.32 28.18
CA ALA A 36 -0.92 4.43 28.20
C ALA A 36 -1.13 3.89 29.61
N ASP A 37 -2.38 3.60 29.96
CA ASP A 37 -2.79 3.07 31.27
C ASP A 37 -3.16 1.58 31.22
N SER A 38 -3.23 1.01 30.02
CA SER A 38 -3.57 -0.39 29.74
C SER A 38 -2.88 -0.86 28.45
N PHE A 39 -2.77 -2.17 28.27
CA PHE A 39 -2.24 -2.73 27.03
C PHE A 39 -3.18 -2.49 25.85
N GLU A 40 -4.49 -2.45 26.07
CA GLU A 40 -5.50 -2.10 25.09
C GLU A 40 -5.28 -0.68 24.55
N ASP A 41 -5.14 0.30 25.44
CA ASP A 41 -4.88 1.70 25.07
C ASP A 41 -3.53 1.84 24.35
N LEU A 42 -2.49 1.15 24.85
CA LEU A 42 -1.19 1.12 24.20
C LEU A 42 -1.28 0.52 22.79
N PHE A 43 -2.01 -0.58 22.61
CA PHE A 43 -2.18 -1.26 21.32
C PHE A 43 -2.91 -0.37 20.31
N GLN A 44 -3.95 0.35 20.73
CA GLN A 44 -4.65 1.32 19.87
C GLN A 44 -3.71 2.44 19.43
N LYS A 45 -2.94 3.02 20.36
CA LYS A 45 -1.96 4.08 20.06
C LYS A 45 -0.85 3.58 19.14
N LEU A 46 -0.35 2.36 19.38
CA LEU A 46 0.64 1.72 18.53
C LEU A 46 0.11 1.49 17.10
N SER A 47 -1.16 1.09 16.96
CA SER A 47 -1.80 0.91 15.65
C SER A 47 -1.84 2.22 14.85
N VAL A 48 -2.18 3.33 15.50
CA VAL A 48 -2.13 4.66 14.89
C VAL A 48 -0.70 5.03 14.53
N LEU A 49 0.26 4.76 15.40
CA LEU A 49 1.66 5.07 15.16
C LEU A 49 2.23 4.28 13.97
N LYS A 50 1.97 2.97 13.87
CA LYS A 50 2.39 2.14 12.73
C LYS A 50 1.87 2.65 11.40
N LYS A 51 0.64 3.19 11.39
CA LYS A 51 0.01 3.74 10.19
C LYS A 51 0.64 5.06 9.73
N ASN A 52 1.11 5.89 10.65
CA ASN A 52 1.47 7.29 10.36
C ASN A 52 2.95 7.61 10.53
N TRP A 53 3.74 6.74 11.15
CA TRP A 53 5.14 6.98 11.46
C TRP A 53 6.04 6.30 10.42
N VAL A 54 6.75 7.10 9.62
CA VAL A 54 7.59 6.61 8.49
C VAL A 54 8.54 5.47 8.89
N PRO A 55 9.26 5.52 10.03
CA PRO A 55 10.10 4.40 10.47
C PRO A 55 9.39 3.05 10.69
N PHE A 56 8.06 3.03 10.79
CA PHE A 56 7.26 1.81 10.91
C PHE A 56 6.58 1.38 9.60
N ILE A 57 6.69 2.18 8.54
CA ILE A 57 6.20 1.80 7.22
C ILE A 57 7.22 0.82 6.61
N GLU A 58 6.72 -0.30 6.10
CA GLU A 58 7.54 -1.28 5.40
C GLU A 58 7.74 -0.91 3.93
N GLY A 59 8.97 -1.10 3.45
CA GLY A 59 9.33 -0.83 2.06
C GLY A 59 9.55 0.66 1.75
N PRO A 60 9.77 0.97 0.47
CA PRO A 60 10.20 2.31 0.05
C PRO A 60 9.03 3.29 -0.12
N PHE A 61 7.78 2.84 -0.03
CA PHE A 61 6.61 3.65 -0.33
C PHE A 61 5.81 3.96 0.93
N VAL A 62 5.44 5.23 1.08
CA VAL A 62 4.61 5.72 2.20
C VAL A 62 3.15 5.29 2.13
N SER A 63 2.69 4.81 0.97
CA SER A 63 1.35 4.26 0.77
C SER A 63 1.27 3.42 -0.51
N GLU A 64 0.24 2.56 -0.62
CA GLU A 64 -0.04 1.85 -1.87
C GLU A 64 -0.35 2.81 -3.03
N GLN A 65 -1.01 3.93 -2.74
CA GLN A 65 -1.25 4.97 -3.74
C GLN A 65 0.05 5.58 -4.29
N ALA A 66 1.01 5.91 -3.43
CA ALA A 66 2.32 6.39 -3.87
C ALA A 66 3.05 5.34 -4.71
N LYS A 67 2.94 4.06 -4.31
CA LYS A 67 3.50 2.92 -5.05
C LYS A 67 2.88 2.78 -6.45
N TYR A 68 1.55 2.78 -6.58
CA TYR A 68 0.89 2.65 -7.88
C TYR A 68 1.20 3.82 -8.81
N ILE A 69 1.20 5.06 -8.28
CA ILE A 69 1.59 6.25 -9.06
C ILE A 69 3.02 6.08 -9.58
N TYR A 70 3.97 5.78 -8.69
CA TYR A 70 5.38 5.58 -9.08
C TYR A 70 5.52 4.47 -10.12
N CYS A 71 4.83 3.34 -9.94
CA CYS A 71 4.93 2.22 -10.88
C CYS A 71 4.36 2.57 -12.26
N LEU A 72 3.34 3.42 -12.34
CA LEU A 72 2.79 3.86 -13.63
C LEU A 72 3.65 4.93 -14.30
N THR A 73 4.24 5.87 -13.55
CA THR A 73 4.95 7.02 -14.13
C THR A 73 6.45 6.80 -14.32
N GLU A 74 7.08 5.98 -13.48
CA GLU A 74 8.55 5.81 -13.46
C GLU A 74 9.03 4.43 -13.93
N LEU A 75 8.16 3.42 -13.95
CA LEU A 75 8.53 2.06 -14.40
C LEU A 75 7.95 1.78 -15.79
N GLU A 76 8.65 0.95 -16.54
CA GLU A 76 8.25 0.52 -17.88
C GLU A 76 8.36 -1.00 -18.05
N GLY A 77 7.73 -1.51 -19.11
CA GLY A 77 7.82 -2.90 -19.55
C GLY A 77 7.48 -3.93 -18.46
N GLU A 78 8.27 -5.00 -18.41
CA GLU A 78 8.06 -6.15 -17.53
C GLU A 78 8.08 -5.77 -16.04
N SER A 79 8.95 -4.83 -15.64
CA SER A 79 9.05 -4.40 -14.24
C SER A 79 7.78 -3.72 -13.77
N ARG A 80 7.20 -2.83 -14.59
CA ARG A 80 5.88 -2.24 -14.32
C ARG A 80 4.80 -3.32 -14.29
N ASN A 81 4.75 -4.17 -15.32
CA ASN A 81 3.69 -5.17 -15.46
C ASN A 81 3.64 -6.12 -14.26
N LYS A 82 4.80 -6.58 -13.79
CA LYS A 82 4.91 -7.45 -12.61
C LYS A 82 4.33 -6.79 -11.35
N VAL A 83 4.64 -5.51 -11.10
CA VAL A 83 4.16 -4.82 -9.89
C VAL A 83 2.67 -4.45 -10.00
N LEU A 84 2.21 -4.10 -11.20
CA LEU A 84 0.81 -3.77 -11.46
C LEU A 84 -0.09 -5.00 -11.63
N GLY A 85 0.47 -6.22 -11.62
CA GLY A 85 -0.27 -7.46 -11.80
C GLY A 85 -0.88 -7.61 -13.20
N ILE A 86 -0.24 -7.03 -14.22
CA ILE A 86 -0.61 -7.25 -15.61
C ILE A 86 -0.12 -8.64 -16.01
N ASN A 87 -1.04 -9.50 -16.44
CA ASN A 87 -0.80 -10.87 -16.88
C ASN A 87 -1.50 -11.12 -18.24
N ASP A 88 -1.28 -12.29 -18.82
CA ASP A 88 -1.84 -12.66 -20.13
C ASP A 88 -3.38 -12.63 -20.12
N GLU A 89 -4.02 -12.99 -19.01
CA GLU A 89 -5.49 -12.92 -18.85
C GLU A 89 -6.03 -11.50 -19.08
N CYS A 90 -5.24 -10.45 -18.79
CA CYS A 90 -5.64 -9.06 -19.04
C CYS A 90 -5.72 -8.74 -20.55
N TYR A 91 -5.02 -9.49 -21.41
CA TYR A 91 -5.05 -9.33 -22.87
C TYR A 91 -6.01 -10.32 -23.55
N GLU A 92 -6.38 -11.41 -22.87
CA GLU A 92 -7.30 -12.44 -23.40
C GLU A 92 -8.77 -12.19 -23.04
N SER A 93 -9.05 -11.25 -22.13
CA SER A 93 -10.41 -10.95 -21.68
C SER A 93 -10.58 -9.49 -21.29
N VAL A 94 -11.46 -8.81 -22.00
CA VAL A 94 -11.98 -7.48 -21.62
C VAL A 94 -12.50 -7.43 -20.17
N GLU A 95 -13.15 -8.47 -19.66
CA GLU A 95 -13.60 -8.51 -18.25
C GLU A 95 -12.42 -8.50 -17.27
N ALA A 96 -11.38 -9.28 -17.55
CA ALA A 96 -10.17 -9.31 -16.75
C ALA A 96 -9.45 -7.95 -16.80
N ALA A 97 -9.29 -7.38 -17.99
CA ALA A 97 -8.72 -6.04 -18.19
C ALA A 97 -9.49 -4.97 -17.39
N LYS A 98 -10.84 -4.99 -17.45
CA LYS A 98 -11.70 -4.06 -16.70
C LYS A 98 -11.53 -4.22 -15.20
N LYS A 99 -11.46 -5.45 -14.70
CA LYS A 99 -11.29 -5.73 -13.26
C LYS A 99 -9.91 -5.28 -12.77
N TRP A 100 -8.86 -5.57 -13.54
CA TRP A 100 -7.51 -5.10 -13.29
C TRP A 100 -7.47 -3.56 -13.22
N ARG A 101 -7.97 -2.87 -14.25
CA ARG A 101 -8.01 -1.41 -14.31
C ARG A 101 -8.73 -0.80 -13.10
N ARG A 102 -9.91 -1.31 -12.76
CA ARG A 102 -10.70 -0.80 -11.61
C ARG A 102 -9.96 -0.92 -10.28
N THR A 103 -9.18 -1.98 -10.11
CA THR A 103 -8.35 -2.16 -8.91
C THR A 103 -7.36 -1.01 -8.75
N ILE A 104 -6.64 -0.67 -9.82
CA ILE A 104 -5.60 0.38 -9.81
C ILE A 104 -6.22 1.78 -9.79
N GLU A 105 -7.31 1.99 -10.54
CA GLU A 105 -8.03 3.27 -10.63
C GLU A 105 -8.41 3.82 -9.25
N SER A 106 -8.75 2.95 -8.31
CA SER A 106 -9.08 3.36 -6.94
C SER A 106 -7.95 4.09 -6.21
N TYR A 107 -6.70 3.86 -6.62
CA TYR A 107 -5.49 4.45 -6.03
C TYR A 107 -4.97 5.66 -6.81
N VAL A 108 -5.23 5.73 -8.13
CA VAL A 108 -4.56 6.71 -9.01
C VAL A 108 -5.48 7.80 -9.54
N HIS A 109 -6.80 7.67 -9.37
CA HIS A 109 -7.75 8.70 -9.82
C HIS A 109 -7.52 10.05 -9.11
N PRO A 110 -7.46 11.19 -9.83
CA PRO A 110 -7.20 12.52 -9.27
C PRO A 110 -8.13 12.90 -8.11
N ASP A 111 -9.43 12.62 -8.24
CA ASP A 111 -10.43 12.90 -7.19
C ASP A 111 -10.19 12.16 -5.87
N LYS A 112 -9.36 11.11 -5.88
CA LYS A 112 -8.96 10.34 -4.70
C LYS A 112 -7.55 10.70 -4.21
N GLY A 113 -7.03 11.85 -4.65
CA GLY A 113 -5.67 12.32 -4.37
C GLY A 113 -4.60 11.69 -5.26
N GLY A 114 -5.01 11.01 -6.33
CA GLY A 114 -4.11 10.37 -7.28
C GLY A 114 -3.41 11.35 -8.23
N SER A 115 -2.88 10.85 -9.34
CA SER A 115 -2.17 11.65 -10.34
C SER A 115 -2.85 11.55 -11.69
N SER A 116 -3.18 12.68 -12.31
CA SER A 116 -3.75 12.71 -13.67
C SER A 116 -2.85 11.98 -14.66
N GLN A 117 -1.53 12.19 -14.57
CA GLN A 117 -0.56 11.49 -15.42
C GLN A 117 -0.63 9.97 -15.22
N ALA A 118 -0.65 9.49 -13.97
CA ALA A 118 -0.75 8.05 -13.71
C ALA A 118 -2.08 7.48 -14.20
N PHE A 119 -3.17 8.23 -14.03
CA PHE A 119 -4.50 7.84 -14.51
C PHE A 119 -4.59 7.77 -16.03
N ASP A 120 -3.98 8.72 -16.75
CA ASP A 120 -3.89 8.69 -18.21
C ASP A 120 -3.05 7.50 -18.70
N ILE A 121 -1.92 7.21 -18.04
CA ILE A 121 -1.10 6.03 -18.38
C ILE A 121 -1.89 4.74 -18.13
N LEU A 122 -2.62 4.64 -17.02
CA LEU A 122 -3.49 3.50 -16.74
C LEU A 122 -4.55 3.31 -17.83
N ARG A 123 -5.18 4.41 -18.28
CA ARG A 123 -6.16 4.36 -19.38
C ARG A 123 -5.51 3.85 -20.66
N ASN A 124 -4.36 4.40 -21.05
CA ASN A 124 -3.66 3.98 -22.27
C ASN A 124 -3.25 2.50 -22.22
N LEU A 125 -2.82 1.99 -21.06
CA LEU A 125 -2.51 0.57 -20.90
C LEU A 125 -3.74 -0.31 -21.06
N TYR A 126 -4.88 0.11 -20.50
CA TYR A 126 -6.14 -0.59 -20.67
C TYR A 126 -6.62 -0.56 -22.12
N ASP A 127 -6.49 0.58 -22.81
CA ASP A 127 -6.89 0.72 -24.21
C ASP A 127 -6.08 -0.25 -25.09
N VAL A 128 -4.76 -0.34 -24.90
CA VAL A 128 -3.91 -1.34 -25.60
C VAL A 128 -4.36 -2.79 -25.34
N MET A 129 -4.85 -3.11 -24.15
CA MET A 129 -5.32 -4.47 -23.83
C MET A 129 -6.63 -4.84 -24.54
N VAL A 130 -7.48 -3.86 -24.84
CA VAL A 130 -8.81 -4.10 -25.41
C VAL A 130 -8.90 -3.75 -26.90
N ASP A 131 -7.99 -2.92 -27.41
CA ASP A 131 -7.90 -2.58 -28.84
C ASP A 131 -7.37 -3.76 -29.68
N ASP A 132 -6.62 -4.70 -29.08
CA ASP A 132 -6.18 -5.94 -29.76
C ASP A 132 -7.36 -6.90 -30.06
N GLU A 133 -8.52 -6.76 -29.39
CA GLU A 133 -9.72 -7.56 -29.67
C GLU A 133 -10.54 -7.05 -30.88
N GLU A 134 -10.29 -5.84 -31.40
CA GLU A 134 -11.10 -5.26 -32.51
C GLU A 134 -10.71 -5.79 -33.91
N TYR A 135 -9.72 -6.68 -34.04
CA TYR A 135 -9.22 -7.16 -35.35
C TYR A 135 -9.48 -8.65 -35.64
N GLU A 136 -10.35 -9.34 -34.89
CA GLU A 136 -10.70 -10.75 -35.16
C GLU A 136 -12.03 -10.99 -35.92
N ASP A 137 -12.75 -9.93 -36.30
CA ASP A 137 -13.96 -10.03 -37.13
C ASP A 137 -13.79 -9.28 -38.49
N ASP A 138 -13.07 -9.89 -39.44
CA ASP A 138 -13.17 -9.59 -40.90
C ASP A 138 -12.85 -10.82 -41.79
#